data_AF-A0A913YMJ9-F1
#
_entry.id   AF-A0A913YMJ9-F1
#
_cell.length_a   1.000
_cell.length_b   1.000
_cell.length_c   1.000
_cell.angle_alpha   90.00
_cell.angle_beta   90.00
_cell.angle_gamma   90.00
#
_symmetry.space_group_name_H-M   'P 1'
#
loop_
_entity.id
_entity.type
_entity.pdbx_description
1 polymer ?
#
loop_
_entity_poly.entity_id
_entity_poly.type
_entity_poly.pdbx_seq_one_letter_code
_entity_poly.pdbx_strand_id
1 'polypeptide(L)'
;MKNLQYLNMRGNSVSDIKEVNKLKCLPLLRALVLMENPVSDEDDYRIEVLITLRRLERLDKDEYTDDERQEAEEVGLLLYFTWGDFI
;
A
#
# COMPACT_ATOMS: atom_id res chain seq x y z
N MET A 1 -17.22 4.51 -6.46
CA MET A 1 -17.42 5.17 -5.16
C MET A 1 -16.31 6.20 -4.96
N LYS A 2 -16.60 7.51 -5.03
CA LYS A 2 -15.55 8.56 -5.06
C LYS A 2 -15.14 9.11 -3.68
N ASN A 3 -15.90 8.79 -2.62
CA ASN A 3 -15.74 9.36 -1.28
C ASN A 3 -15.35 8.34 -0.20
N LEU A 4 -14.94 7.13 -0.60
CA LEU A 4 -14.55 6.10 0.37
C LEU A 4 -13.18 6.48 0.96
N GLN A 5 -13.14 6.64 2.29
CA GLN A 5 -11.92 7.04 3.01
C GLN A 5 -11.36 5.92 3.89
N TYR A 6 -12.21 5.00 4.33
CA TYR A 6 -11.86 3.88 5.19
C TYR A 6 -12.34 2.59 4.53
N LEU A 7 -11.45 1.63 4.38
CA LEU A 7 -11.77 0.31 3.87
C LEU A 7 -11.19 -0.76 4.80
N ASN A 8 -12.06 -1.63 5.30
CA ASN A 8 -11.65 -2.78 6.11
C ASN A 8 -11.91 -4.06 5.33
N MET A 9 -10.83 -4.79 5.07
CA MET A 9 -10.82 -6.10 4.42
C MET A 9 -10.13 -7.14 5.32
N ARG A 10 -10.20 -6.98 6.65
CA ARG A 10 -9.67 -7.96 7.60
C ARG A 10 -10.30 -9.34 7.37
N GLY A 11 -9.50 -10.40 7.50
CA GLY A 11 -10.00 -11.79 7.46
C GLY A 11 -10.46 -12.22 6.07
N ASN A 12 -9.83 -11.71 5.02
CA ASN A 12 -10.09 -12.09 3.64
C ASN A 12 -8.91 -12.91 3.08
N SER A 13 -8.99 -13.25 1.79
CA SER A 13 -7.99 -14.10 1.11
C SER A 13 -7.14 -13.30 0.12
N VAL A 14 -6.74 -12.07 0.48
CA VAL A 14 -5.78 -11.31 -0.34
C VAL A 14 -4.39 -11.89 -0.13
N SER A 15 -3.87 -12.57 -1.15
CA SER A 15 -2.58 -13.27 -1.09
C SER A 15 -1.48 -12.66 -1.95
N ASP A 16 -1.81 -11.65 -2.76
CA ASP A 16 -0.85 -10.96 -3.64
C ASP A 16 -1.01 -9.46 -3.42
N ILE A 17 0.08 -8.80 -3.03
CA ILE A 17 0.16 -7.36 -2.83
C ILE A 17 -0.26 -6.55 -4.06
N LYS A 18 -0.11 -7.11 -5.27
CA LYS A 18 -0.55 -6.47 -6.53
C LYS A 18 -2.04 -6.18 -6.56
N GLU A 19 -2.84 -6.91 -5.80
CA GLU A 19 -4.29 -6.67 -5.68
C GLU A 19 -4.59 -5.26 -5.12
N VAL A 20 -3.68 -4.70 -4.32
CA VAL A 20 -3.79 -3.33 -3.79
C VAL A 20 -3.78 -2.29 -4.92
N ASN A 21 -3.22 -2.59 -6.09
CA ASN A 21 -3.32 -1.71 -7.26
C ASN A 21 -4.76 -1.41 -7.67
N LYS A 22 -5.69 -2.36 -7.43
CA LYS A 22 -7.11 -2.17 -7.76
C LYS A 22 -7.75 -1.07 -6.91
N LEU A 23 -7.19 -0.79 -5.73
CA LEU A 23 -7.66 0.27 -4.82
C LEU A 23 -7.22 1.68 -5.28
N LYS A 24 -6.33 1.81 -6.27
CA LYS A 24 -5.95 3.13 -6.86
C LYS A 24 -7.13 3.91 -7.43
N CYS A 25 -8.25 3.23 -7.74
CA CYS A 25 -9.49 3.88 -8.17
C CYS A 25 -10.20 4.67 -7.05
N LEU A 26 -9.73 4.60 -5.81
CA LEU A 26 -10.28 5.28 -4.63
C LEU A 26 -9.39 6.46 -4.21
N PRO A 27 -9.54 7.65 -4.81
CA PRO A 27 -8.61 8.77 -4.64
C PRO A 27 -8.60 9.40 -3.24
N LEU A 28 -9.62 9.10 -2.43
CA LEU A 28 -9.81 9.61 -1.07
C LEU A 28 -9.55 8.54 0.00
N LEU A 29 -9.09 7.35 -0.35
CA LEU A 29 -8.80 6.30 0.62
C LEU A 29 -7.62 6.71 1.51
N ARG A 30 -7.86 6.80 2.82
CA ARG A 30 -6.87 7.20 3.84
C ARG A 30 -6.52 6.09 4.80
N ALA A 31 -7.45 5.18 5.08
CA ALA A 31 -7.21 4.04 5.96
C ALA A 31 -7.57 2.72 5.28
N LEU A 32 -6.68 1.75 5.39
CA LEU A 32 -6.86 0.39 4.88
C LEU A 32 -6.56 -0.61 6.01
N VAL A 33 -7.39 -1.64 6.12
CA VAL A 33 -7.12 -2.78 7.02
C VAL A 33 -7.14 -4.06 6.18
N LEU A 34 -6.05 -4.80 6.25
CA LEU A 34 -5.79 -6.06 5.55
C LEU A 34 -5.26 -7.14 6.52
N MET A 35 -5.18 -6.88 7.82
CA MET A 35 -4.89 -7.92 8.83
C MET A 35 -5.66 -9.22 8.58
N GLU A 36 -5.06 -10.36 8.96
CA GLU A 36 -5.66 -11.69 8.72
C GLU A 36 -5.92 -11.96 7.23
N ASN A 37 -5.08 -11.41 6.35
CA ASN A 37 -4.95 -11.83 4.95
C ASN A 37 -3.53 -12.36 4.75
N PRO A 38 -3.29 -13.35 3.87
CA PRO A 38 -1.93 -13.87 3.64
C PRO A 38 -0.90 -12.79 3.25
N VAL A 39 -1.32 -11.72 2.57
CA VAL A 39 -0.45 -10.59 2.22
C VAL A 39 0.12 -9.83 3.43
N SER A 40 -0.55 -9.88 4.60
CA SER A 40 -0.08 -9.16 5.79
C SER A 40 1.14 -9.81 6.45
N ASP A 41 1.51 -11.01 6.02
CA ASP A 41 2.67 -11.75 6.54
C ASP A 41 3.95 -11.50 5.73
N GLU A 42 3.90 -10.72 4.64
CA GLU A 42 5.07 -10.38 3.81
C GLU A 42 5.92 -9.28 4.50
N ASP A 43 7.25 -9.40 4.43
CA ASP A 43 8.18 -8.48 5.13
C ASP A 43 8.05 -7.03 4.63
N ASP A 44 7.96 -6.83 3.30
CA ASP A 44 7.88 -5.50 2.67
C ASP A 44 6.43 -4.98 2.55
N TYR A 45 5.48 -5.70 3.13
CA TYR A 45 4.04 -5.46 3.00
C TYR A 45 3.65 -3.99 3.18
N ARG A 46 4.09 -3.36 4.27
CA ARG A 46 3.73 -1.97 4.60
C ARG A 46 4.28 -0.99 3.56
N ILE A 47 5.55 -1.13 3.21
CA ILE A 47 6.22 -0.23 2.27
C ILE A 47 5.63 -0.40 0.86
N GLU A 48 5.36 -1.64 0.43
CA GLU A 48 4.73 -1.90 -0.86
C GLU A 48 3.30 -1.34 -0.97
N VAL A 49 2.49 -1.48 0.08
CA VAL A 49 1.16 -0.84 0.14
C VAL A 49 1.31 0.67 0.02
N LEU A 50 2.25 1.28 0.72
CA LEU A 50 2.46 2.73 0.69
C LEU A 50 2.97 3.23 -0.66
N ILE A 51 3.88 2.50 -1.31
CA ILE A 51 4.35 2.77 -2.67
C ILE A 51 3.18 2.75 -3.64
N THR A 52 2.28 1.78 -3.49
CA THR A 52 1.10 1.59 -4.34
C THR A 52 0.02 2.65 -4.08
N LEU A 53 -0.24 2.97 -2.81
CA LEU A 53 -1.27 3.89 -2.33
C LEU A 53 -0.62 5.06 -1.58
N ARG A 54 0.07 5.94 -2.31
CA ARG A 54 0.83 7.08 -1.77
C ARG A 54 0.06 8.02 -0.84
N ARG A 55 -1.26 8.04 -0.92
CA ARG A 55 -2.16 8.90 -0.12
C ARG A 55 -2.68 8.23 1.15
N LEU A 56 -2.31 6.98 1.39
CA LEU A 56 -2.71 6.22 2.56
C LEU A 56 -2.03 6.82 3.80
N GLU A 57 -2.84 7.05 4.83
CA GLU A 57 -2.44 7.61 6.11
C GLU A 57 -2.28 6.51 7.15
N ARG A 58 -3.12 5.47 7.08
CA ARG A 58 -3.16 4.36 8.03
C ARG A 58 -3.25 3.02 7.35
N LEU A 59 -2.46 2.06 7.84
CA LEU A 59 -2.52 0.66 7.48
C LEU A 59 -2.65 -0.18 8.75
N ASP A 60 -3.62 -1.07 8.79
CA ASP A 60 -3.82 -2.02 9.90
C ASP A 60 -3.99 -1.41 11.29
N LYS A 61 -4.50 -0.16 11.31
CA LYS A 61 -4.71 0.72 12.48
C LYS A 61 -3.48 1.53 12.89
N ASP A 62 -2.34 1.31 12.26
CA ASP A 62 -1.12 2.08 12.49
C ASP A 62 -0.99 3.21 11.46
N GLU A 63 -0.59 4.39 11.92
CA GLU A 63 -0.27 5.51 11.04
C GLU A 63 1.10 5.31 10.40
N TYR A 64 1.25 5.74 9.15
CA TYR A 64 2.58 5.81 8.55
C TYR A 64 3.37 6.97 9.13
N THR A 65 4.60 6.69 9.54
CA THR A 65 5.56 7.72 9.94
C THR A 65 6.16 8.44 8.73
N ASP A 66 6.79 9.59 8.98
CA ASP A 66 7.51 10.29 7.92
C ASP A 66 8.72 9.48 7.41
N ASP A 67 9.36 8.69 8.29
CA ASP A 67 10.46 7.79 7.91
C ASP A 67 9.99 6.71 6.92
N GLU A 68 8.85 6.03 7.20
CA GLU A 68 8.28 5.04 6.30
C GLU A 68 7.87 5.67 4.94
N ARG A 69 7.42 6.93 4.96
CA ARG A 69 7.08 7.66 3.72
C ARG A 69 8.31 7.98 2.89
N GLN A 70 9.38 8.43 3.53
CA GLN A 70 10.65 8.68 2.87
C GLN A 70 11.22 7.38 2.29
N GLU A 71 11.23 6.31 3.07
CA GLU A 71 11.67 4.99 2.61
C GLU A 71 10.86 4.51 1.39
N ALA A 72 9.53 4.59 1.45
CA ALA A 72 8.68 4.24 0.31
C ALA A 72 8.91 5.14 -0.92
N GLU A 73 9.28 6.41 -0.75
CA GLU A 73 9.68 7.29 -1.85
C GLU A 73 11.01 6.83 -2.47
N GLU A 74 12.03 6.58 -1.66
CA GLU A 74 13.34 6.11 -2.10
C GLU A 74 13.26 4.76 -2.81
N VAL A 75 12.62 3.77 -2.18
CA VAL A 75 12.40 2.42 -2.74
C VAL A 75 11.57 2.51 -4.02
N GLY A 76 10.51 3.31 -4.03
CA GLY A 76 9.69 3.50 -5.21
C GLY A 76 10.50 4.07 -6.38
N LEU A 77 11.33 5.09 -6.15
CA LEU A 77 12.20 5.67 -7.16
C LEU A 77 13.23 4.65 -7.66
N LEU A 78 13.87 3.90 -6.76
CA LEU A 78 14.81 2.84 -7.13
C LEU A 78 14.15 1.80 -8.03
N LEU A 79 12.91 1.39 -7.75
CA LEU A 79 12.14 0.49 -8.62
C LEU A 79 11.84 1.13 -9.98
N TYR A 80 11.56 2.43 -10.06
CA TYR A 80 11.38 3.10 -11.35
C TYR A 80 12.66 3.19 -12.17
N PHE A 81 13.81 3.47 -11.54
CA PHE A 81 15.09 3.60 -12.24
C PHE A 81 15.66 2.22 -12.64
N THR A 82 15.63 1.24 -11.74
CA THR A 82 16.18 -0.10 -12.00
C THR A 82 15.41 -0.88 -13.08
N TRP A 83 14.11 -0.62 -13.25
CA TRP A 83 13.29 -1.22 -14.29
C TRP A 83 13.09 -0.31 -15.51
N GLY A 84 13.39 0.98 -15.39
CA GLY A 84 13.26 1.98 -16.45
C GLY A 84 14.41 1.96 -17.47
N ASP A 85 15.57 1.41 -17.10
CA ASP A 85 16.75 1.30 -17.97
C ASP A 85 16.71 0.08 -18.92
N PHE A 86 15.65 -0.73 -18.88
CA PHE A 86 15.45 -1.92 -19.71
C PHE A 86 14.43 -1.75 -20.86
N ILE A 87 14.05 -0.51 -21.19
CA ILE A 87 13.22 -0.16 -22.36
C ILE A 87 13.92 0.79 -23.32
#